data_AF-A0A068Y0N1-F1
#
_entry.id   AF-A0A068Y0N1-F1
#
_cell.length_a   1.000
_cell.length_b   1.000
_cell.length_c   1.000
_cell.angle_alpha   90.00
_cell.angle_beta   90.00
_cell.angle_gamma   90.00
#
_symmetry.space_group_name_H-M   'P 1'
#
loop_
_entity.id
_entity.type
_entity.pdbx_description
1 polymer ?
#
loop_
_entity_poly.entity_id
_entity_poly.type
_entity_poly.pdbx_seq_one_letter_code
_entity_poly.pdbx_strand_id
1 'polypeptide(L)'
;MHIVLFRIFMLCLTFGFVTPDTKSLDDRIFALKTAPRDNDLIIVNMEFFEECILSSPRNYSFVLLVGTKGASCDHCKPAIAALSNVARQWNRLHPNSLEIFFGFVDFMYNLELVRLLQVKTAPFVLFFGRHASIGDCDRTSHPQIVATPALIAAWISKVSDINIEAAVSRDFSILLPIACVLLFCAVLKKFAWLRNTKFIASLCLTFICSMCSGLMWVVINSMPFVALQDGKVVYFYPENRAQFGCECLLIVLFYAMISGGLIFLTTKCSKFRKNTFMYSIRVLVGVGVAVLGFNQMAEYYTLKAGYLPFHFSFL
;
A
#
# COMPACT_ATOMS: atom_id res chain seq x y z
N MET A 1 74.57 41.56 -26.46
CA MET A 1 73.09 41.46 -26.52
C MET A 1 72.57 40.12 -27.06
N HIS A 2 73.38 39.27 -27.72
CA HIS A 2 72.93 37.97 -28.24
C HIS A 2 72.88 36.82 -27.20
N ILE A 3 73.70 36.86 -26.15
CA ILE A 3 73.79 35.78 -25.14
C ILE A 3 72.61 35.81 -24.16
N VAL A 4 72.03 36.98 -23.90
CA VAL A 4 70.88 37.14 -23.00
C VAL A 4 69.59 36.67 -23.67
N LEU A 5 69.42 36.97 -24.97
CA LEU A 5 68.29 36.47 -25.76
C LEU A 5 68.29 34.94 -25.92
N PHE A 6 69.47 34.32 -26.06
CA PHE A 6 69.58 32.87 -26.14
C PHE A 6 69.23 32.17 -24.81
N ARG A 7 69.58 32.78 -23.66
CA ARG A 7 69.19 32.25 -22.33
C ARG A 7 67.71 32.41 -22.02
N ILE A 8 67.07 33.50 -22.49
CA ILE A 8 65.61 33.68 -22.34
C ILE A 8 64.85 32.71 -23.23
N PHE A 9 65.33 32.46 -24.46
CA PHE A 9 64.73 31.48 -25.37
C PHE A 9 64.88 30.03 -24.86
N MET A 10 66.01 29.69 -24.23
CA MET A 10 66.20 28.40 -23.55
C MET A 10 65.35 28.24 -22.28
N LEU A 11 65.09 29.30 -21.52
CA LEU A 11 64.23 29.23 -20.33
C LEU A 11 62.76 28.99 -20.70
N CYS A 12 62.30 29.50 -21.84
CA CYS A 12 60.96 29.25 -22.37
C CYS A 12 60.78 27.82 -22.91
N LEU A 13 61.86 27.15 -23.33
CA LEU A 13 61.82 25.74 -23.75
C LEU A 13 61.84 24.77 -22.55
N THR A 14 62.33 25.20 -21.39
CA THR A 14 62.33 24.40 -20.15
C THR A 14 61.07 24.54 -19.29
N PHE A 15 60.24 25.55 -19.52
CA PHE A 15 58.82 25.48 -19.14
C PHE A 15 58.08 24.66 -20.19
N GLY A 16 58.51 23.41 -20.29
CA GLY A 16 57.81 22.38 -21.04
C GLY A 16 56.38 22.30 -20.55
N PHE A 17 55.48 22.25 -21.52
CA PHE A 17 54.16 21.64 -21.45
C PHE A 17 53.87 20.96 -20.09
N VAL A 18 53.16 21.68 -19.22
CA VAL A 18 52.32 21.03 -18.22
C VAL A 18 51.22 20.35 -19.03
N THR A 19 51.44 19.08 -19.38
CA THR A 19 50.36 18.22 -19.84
C THR A 19 49.38 18.09 -18.67
N PRO A 20 48.08 18.35 -18.84
CA PRO A 20 47.11 18.07 -17.80
C PRO A 20 47.21 16.60 -17.42
N ASP A 21 47.10 16.32 -16.13
CA ASP A 21 47.21 14.99 -15.52
C ASP A 21 46.07 14.08 -16.03
N THR A 22 46.21 13.57 -17.25
CA THR A 22 45.24 12.65 -17.85
C THR A 22 45.48 11.27 -17.27
N LYS A 23 44.78 10.94 -16.19
CA LYS A 23 44.69 9.57 -15.65
C LYS A 23 44.45 8.57 -16.79
N SER A 24 45.14 7.43 -16.71
CA SER A 24 45.07 6.40 -17.74
C SER A 24 43.67 5.77 -17.81
N LEU A 25 43.34 5.16 -18.95
CA LEU A 25 42.06 4.46 -19.15
C LEU A 25 41.83 3.39 -18.06
N ASP A 26 42.89 2.68 -17.68
CA ASP A 26 42.84 1.60 -16.69
C ASP A 26 42.53 2.14 -15.28
N ASP A 27 43.08 3.30 -14.92
CA ASP A 27 42.77 3.98 -13.65
C ASP A 27 41.30 4.37 -13.56
N ARG A 28 40.70 4.83 -14.67
CA ARG A 28 39.28 5.19 -14.74
C ARG A 28 38.38 3.96 -14.61
N ILE A 29 38.74 2.86 -15.29
CA ILE A 29 38.03 1.59 -15.18
C ILE A 29 38.11 1.07 -13.74
N PHE A 30 39.28 1.20 -13.10
CA PHE A 30 39.45 0.84 -11.69
C PHE A 30 38.54 1.70 -10.80
N ALA A 31 38.52 3.02 -11.00
CA ALA A 31 37.64 3.93 -10.28
C ALA A 31 36.15 3.56 -10.42
N LEU A 32 35.69 3.21 -11.63
CA LEU A 32 34.33 2.73 -11.89
C LEU A 32 33.99 1.42 -11.18
N LYS A 33 34.97 0.52 -11.02
CA LYS A 33 34.78 -0.73 -10.28
C LYS A 33 34.67 -0.51 -8.78
N THR A 34 35.47 0.39 -8.23
CA THR A 34 35.53 0.68 -6.78
C THR A 34 34.53 1.74 -6.31
N ALA A 35 33.89 2.46 -7.23
CA ALA A 35 32.95 3.52 -6.90
C ALA A 35 31.80 3.03 -5.99
N PRO A 36 31.31 3.89 -5.07
CA PRO A 36 30.22 3.53 -4.18
C PRO A 36 28.95 3.26 -4.98
N ARG A 37 28.26 2.16 -4.62
CA ARG A 37 27.01 1.74 -5.26
C ARG A 37 25.85 1.81 -4.28
N ASP A 38 24.72 2.28 -4.76
CA ASP A 38 23.43 2.18 -4.08
C ASP A 38 22.45 1.40 -4.97
N ASN A 39 21.89 0.31 -4.47
CA ASN A 39 21.03 -0.59 -5.25
C ASN A 39 21.65 -1.01 -6.60
N ASP A 40 22.93 -1.38 -6.61
CA ASP A 40 23.69 -1.76 -7.83
C ASP A 40 23.93 -0.61 -8.85
N LEU A 41 23.61 0.64 -8.49
CA LEU A 41 23.87 1.84 -9.30
C LEU A 41 25.03 2.66 -8.71
N ILE A 42 25.97 3.09 -9.54
CA ILE A 42 27.10 3.92 -9.12
C ILE A 42 26.61 5.33 -8.77
N ILE A 43 26.97 5.83 -7.59
CA ILE A 43 26.64 7.21 -7.20
C ILE A 43 27.61 8.16 -7.92
N VAL A 44 27.06 9.03 -8.76
CA VAL A 44 27.85 9.96 -9.58
C VAL A 44 27.78 11.37 -9.00
N ASN A 45 28.95 11.95 -8.76
CA ASN A 45 29.14 13.36 -8.41
C ASN A 45 29.72 14.14 -9.60
N MET A 46 29.80 15.47 -9.49
CA MET A 46 30.36 16.34 -10.54
C MET A 46 31.80 15.94 -10.93
N GLU A 47 32.70 15.85 -9.96
CA GLU A 47 34.11 15.48 -10.21
C GLU A 47 34.23 14.10 -10.88
N PHE A 48 33.45 13.13 -10.40
CA PHE A 48 33.42 11.78 -10.97
C PHE A 48 32.87 11.77 -12.40
N PHE A 49 31.87 12.60 -12.69
CA PHE A 49 31.29 12.73 -14.02
C PHE A 49 32.27 13.33 -15.02
N GLU A 50 32.98 14.39 -14.66
CA GLU A 50 33.98 15.01 -15.53
C GLU A 50 35.15 14.04 -15.81
N GLU A 51 35.64 13.35 -14.78
CA GLU A 51 36.78 12.44 -14.88
C GLU A 51 36.44 11.15 -15.62
N CYS A 52 35.34 10.49 -15.28
CA CYS A 52 35.01 9.15 -15.77
C CYS A 52 34.02 9.16 -16.95
N ILE A 53 33.20 10.21 -17.12
CA ILE A 53 32.15 10.21 -18.13
C ILE A 53 32.46 11.22 -19.23
N LEU A 54 33.01 12.41 -18.96
CA LEU A 54 33.31 13.39 -20.02
C LEU A 54 34.68 13.23 -20.65
N SER A 55 35.67 12.86 -19.85
CA SER A 55 37.06 12.81 -20.32
C SER A 55 37.27 11.67 -21.31
N SER A 56 37.88 11.98 -22.45
CA SER A 56 38.39 10.98 -23.41
C SER A 56 39.77 10.47 -22.96
N PRO A 57 40.21 9.27 -23.38
CA PRO A 57 39.49 8.23 -24.15
C PRO A 57 38.59 7.35 -23.26
N ARG A 58 37.55 6.75 -23.86
CA ARG A 58 36.62 5.79 -23.21
C ARG A 58 36.38 4.58 -24.11
N ASN A 59 36.33 3.39 -23.54
CA ASN A 59 35.98 2.13 -24.22
C ASN A 59 34.68 1.50 -23.66
N TYR A 60 34.02 2.19 -22.73
CA TYR A 60 32.80 1.76 -22.07
C TYR A 60 31.65 2.72 -22.35
N SER A 61 30.44 2.20 -22.26
CA SER A 61 29.19 2.96 -22.28
C SER A 61 28.70 3.23 -20.85
N PHE A 62 27.98 4.32 -20.65
CA PHE A 62 27.49 4.71 -19.34
C PHE A 62 26.02 5.12 -19.39
N VAL A 63 25.18 4.46 -18.60
CA VAL A 63 23.76 4.81 -18.43
C VAL A 63 23.62 5.59 -17.13
N LEU A 64 23.07 6.80 -17.21
CA LEU A 64 22.89 7.67 -16.07
C LEU A 64 21.40 7.96 -15.84
N LEU A 65 20.91 7.67 -14.63
CA LEU A 65 19.58 8.08 -14.18
C LEU A 65 19.69 9.30 -13.27
N VAL A 66 19.01 10.37 -13.67
CA VAL A 66 18.76 11.55 -12.83
C VAL A 66 17.40 11.36 -12.17
N GLY A 67 17.39 11.27 -10.84
CA GLY A 67 16.17 11.06 -10.04
C GLY A 67 16.28 11.69 -8.66
N THR A 68 15.29 11.51 -7.79
CA THR A 68 15.42 11.85 -6.38
C THR A 68 14.82 10.75 -5.51
N LYS A 69 15.43 10.52 -4.34
CA LYS A 69 14.91 9.61 -3.32
C LYS A 69 13.94 10.30 -2.36
N GLY A 70 13.84 11.64 -2.43
CA GLY A 70 12.94 12.41 -1.59
C GLY A 70 11.47 12.02 -1.80
N ALA A 71 10.64 12.25 -0.78
CA ALA A 71 9.20 11.96 -0.83
C ALA A 71 8.44 12.78 -1.91
N SER A 72 9.07 13.80 -2.48
CA SER A 72 8.47 14.72 -3.45
C SER A 72 8.39 14.19 -4.90
N CYS A 73 8.79 12.95 -5.19
CA CYS A 73 8.73 12.39 -6.54
C CYS A 73 8.16 10.97 -6.59
N ASP A 74 6.87 10.86 -6.96
CA ASP A 74 6.18 9.58 -7.08
C ASP A 74 6.73 8.69 -8.21
N HIS A 75 7.18 9.31 -9.31
CA HIS A 75 7.71 8.59 -10.48
C HIS A 75 9.19 8.21 -10.36
N CYS A 76 9.93 8.80 -9.42
CA CYS A 76 11.37 8.53 -9.27
C CYS A 76 11.63 7.18 -8.60
N LYS A 77 10.82 6.78 -7.62
CA LYS A 77 10.94 5.47 -6.95
C LYS A 77 10.85 4.30 -7.93
N PRO A 78 9.81 4.20 -8.80
CA PRO A 78 9.76 3.11 -9.77
C PRO A 78 10.86 3.20 -10.83
N ALA A 79 11.29 4.41 -11.22
CA ALA A 79 12.41 4.61 -12.13
C ALA A 79 13.75 4.06 -11.60
N ILE A 80 14.07 4.39 -10.35
CA ILE A 80 15.28 3.90 -9.66
C ILE A 80 15.21 2.38 -9.52
N ALA A 81 14.04 1.85 -9.10
CA ALA A 81 13.82 0.41 -9.00
C ALA A 81 14.00 -0.30 -10.36
N ALA A 82 13.50 0.28 -11.44
CA ALA A 82 13.61 -0.28 -12.78
C ALA A 82 15.06 -0.34 -13.27
N LEU A 83 15.82 0.75 -13.17
CA LEU A 83 17.22 0.74 -13.59
C LEU A 83 18.09 -0.14 -12.69
N SER A 84 17.85 -0.14 -11.37
CA SER A 84 18.58 -1.02 -10.43
C SER A 84 18.36 -2.51 -10.75
N ASN A 85 17.15 -2.89 -11.16
CA ASN A 85 16.84 -4.26 -11.58
C ASN A 85 17.67 -4.66 -12.81
N VAL A 86 17.75 -3.77 -13.81
CA VAL A 86 18.56 -4.00 -15.02
C VAL A 86 20.05 -4.06 -14.70
N ALA A 87 20.56 -3.13 -13.89
CA ALA A 87 21.97 -3.11 -13.47
C ALA A 87 22.35 -4.39 -12.71
N ARG A 88 21.52 -4.83 -11.77
CA ARG A 88 21.73 -6.08 -11.02
C ARG A 88 21.72 -7.30 -11.93
N GLN A 89 20.76 -7.37 -12.85
CA GLN A 89 20.66 -8.48 -13.81
C GLN A 89 21.90 -8.53 -14.70
N TRP A 90 22.35 -7.39 -15.21
CA TRP A 90 23.56 -7.28 -16.02
C TRP A 90 24.81 -7.75 -15.26
N ASN A 91 25.04 -7.23 -14.04
CA ASN A 91 26.17 -7.62 -13.21
C ASN A 91 26.15 -9.11 -12.86
N ARG A 92 24.96 -9.71 -12.73
CA ARG A 92 24.79 -11.14 -12.47
C ARG A 92 25.14 -12.00 -13.69
N LEU A 93 24.74 -11.58 -14.89
CA LEU A 93 25.03 -12.30 -16.14
C LEU A 93 26.47 -12.10 -16.60
N HIS A 94 27.03 -10.91 -16.37
CA HIS A 94 28.33 -10.47 -16.85
C HIS A 94 29.18 -9.85 -15.73
N PRO A 95 29.68 -10.64 -14.77
CA PRO A 95 30.38 -10.12 -13.60
C PRO A 95 31.72 -9.41 -13.91
N ASN A 96 32.32 -9.71 -15.07
CA ASN A 96 33.61 -9.17 -15.50
C ASN A 96 33.51 -8.21 -16.70
N SER A 97 32.32 -7.90 -17.19
CA SER A 97 32.19 -7.01 -18.36
C SER A 97 32.50 -5.57 -17.97
N LEU A 98 33.21 -4.88 -18.86
CA LEU A 98 33.57 -3.46 -18.73
C LEU A 98 32.89 -2.62 -19.83
N GLU A 99 31.87 -3.20 -20.47
CA GLU A 99 31.26 -2.61 -21.66
C GLU A 99 30.24 -1.54 -21.31
N ILE A 100 29.52 -1.70 -20.19
CA ILE A 100 28.47 -0.79 -19.77
C ILE A 100 28.44 -0.65 -18.25
N PHE A 101 28.27 0.58 -17.78
CA PHE A 101 28.11 0.93 -16.37
C PHE A 101 26.80 1.67 -16.14
N PHE A 102 26.22 1.48 -14.96
CA PHE A 102 24.95 2.11 -14.57
C PHE A 102 25.18 3.03 -13.38
N GLY A 103 24.70 4.27 -13.50
CA GLY A 103 24.87 5.31 -12.48
C GLY A 103 23.57 6.00 -12.11
N PHE A 104 23.58 6.59 -10.93
CA PHE A 104 22.49 7.37 -10.36
C PHE A 104 23.02 8.73 -9.86
N VAL A 105 22.28 9.78 -10.17
CA VAL A 105 22.49 11.14 -9.67
C VAL A 105 21.23 11.58 -8.94
N ASP A 106 21.40 12.01 -7.69
CA ASP A 106 20.32 12.66 -6.96
C ASP A 106 20.19 14.12 -7.40
N PHE A 107 19.02 14.45 -7.92
CA PHE A 107 18.63 15.78 -8.39
C PHE A 107 18.77 16.84 -7.30
N MET A 108 18.54 16.50 -6.02
CA MET A 108 18.55 17.47 -4.92
C MET A 108 19.98 17.81 -4.45
N TYR A 109 20.90 16.85 -4.52
CA TYR A 109 22.27 17.04 -4.04
C TYR A 109 23.24 17.52 -5.13
N ASN A 110 22.96 17.23 -6.41
CA ASN A 110 23.88 17.52 -7.52
C ASN A 110 23.29 18.51 -8.54
N LEU A 111 22.81 19.66 -8.06
CA LEU A 111 22.16 20.67 -8.90
C LEU A 111 23.06 21.21 -10.02
N GLU A 112 24.38 21.30 -9.79
CA GLU A 112 25.34 21.76 -10.81
C GLU A 112 25.44 20.78 -11.97
N LEU A 113 25.56 19.48 -11.68
CA LEU A 113 25.56 18.41 -12.69
C LEU A 113 24.25 18.39 -13.49
N VAL A 114 23.11 18.50 -12.80
CA VAL A 114 21.79 18.50 -13.43
C VAL A 114 21.64 19.68 -14.40
N ARG A 115 22.16 20.86 -14.03
CA ARG A 115 22.20 22.04 -14.90
C ARG A 115 23.10 21.81 -16.11
N LEU A 116 24.27 21.20 -15.92
CA LEU A 116 25.18 20.84 -17.03
C LEU A 116 24.51 19.89 -18.02
N LEU A 117 23.77 18.90 -17.52
CA LEU A 117 23.01 17.93 -18.33
C LEU A 117 21.74 18.51 -18.96
N GLN A 118 21.40 19.77 -18.67
CA GLN A 118 20.19 20.46 -19.14
C GLN A 118 18.88 19.72 -18.82
N VAL A 119 18.85 18.98 -17.69
CA VAL A 119 17.67 18.22 -17.25
C VAL A 119 16.79 19.11 -16.37
N LYS A 120 15.56 19.37 -16.80
CA LYS A 120 14.59 20.21 -16.05
C LYS A 120 13.68 19.41 -15.13
N THR A 121 13.44 18.13 -15.44
CA THR A 121 12.48 17.27 -14.74
C THR A 121 13.09 15.90 -14.49
N ALA A 122 12.74 15.31 -13.34
CA ALA A 122 13.09 13.94 -12.97
C ALA A 122 11.82 13.04 -12.98
N PRO A 123 11.92 11.73 -13.25
CA PRO A 123 13.12 10.97 -13.60
C PRO A 123 13.54 11.14 -15.06
N PHE A 124 14.85 11.10 -15.33
CA PHE A 124 15.41 11.26 -16.67
C PHE A 124 16.60 10.31 -16.87
N VAL A 125 16.66 9.62 -18.01
CA VAL A 125 17.72 8.65 -18.32
C VAL A 125 18.53 9.13 -19.51
N LEU A 126 19.86 9.10 -19.36
CA LEU A 126 20.85 9.48 -20.36
C LEU A 126 21.73 8.28 -20.67
N PHE A 127 22.05 8.08 -21.94
CA PHE A 127 23.02 7.09 -22.38
C PHE A 127 24.22 7.77 -23.05
N PHE A 128 25.40 7.52 -22.51
CA PHE A 128 26.67 7.94 -23.07
C PHE A 128 27.33 6.74 -23.73
N GLY A 129 27.40 6.75 -25.07
CA GLY A 129 28.19 5.75 -25.81
C GLY A 129 29.70 5.97 -25.66
N ARG A 130 30.49 5.01 -26.15
CA ARG A 130 31.98 4.99 -26.06
C ARG A 130 32.66 6.28 -26.53
N HIS A 131 32.07 6.99 -27.51
CA HIS A 131 32.59 8.25 -28.05
C HIS A 131 31.62 9.44 -27.95
N ALA A 132 30.50 9.30 -27.24
CA ALA A 132 29.43 10.31 -27.25
C ALA A 132 29.78 11.54 -26.39
N SER A 133 29.69 12.73 -26.98
CA SER A 133 29.74 14.00 -26.25
C SER A 133 28.44 14.25 -25.46
N ILE A 134 28.39 15.26 -24.59
CA ILE A 134 27.14 15.63 -23.89
C ILE A 134 26.02 15.99 -24.87
N GLY A 135 26.37 16.60 -26.02
CA GLY A 135 25.39 17.01 -27.03
C GLY A 135 24.77 15.84 -27.79
N ASP A 136 25.57 14.78 -28.02
CA ASP A 136 25.18 13.64 -28.86
C ASP A 136 24.71 12.42 -28.06
N CYS A 137 24.43 12.59 -26.76
CA CYS A 137 23.97 11.50 -25.92
C CYS A 137 22.46 11.24 -26.11
N ASP A 138 22.07 9.97 -26.26
CA ASP A 138 20.68 9.57 -26.31
C ASP A 138 20.00 9.76 -24.95
N ARG A 139 18.74 10.17 -24.97
CA ARG A 139 18.00 10.56 -23.76
C ARG A 139 16.52 10.18 -23.82
N THR A 140 15.98 9.78 -22.67
CA THR A 140 14.55 9.49 -22.52
C THR A 140 14.00 9.94 -21.17
N SER A 141 12.81 10.52 -21.19
CA SER A 141 12.06 10.95 -20.01
C SER A 141 10.66 10.36 -19.97
N HIS A 142 10.36 9.40 -20.85
CA HIS A 142 9.00 8.89 -20.98
C HIS A 142 8.65 8.04 -19.75
N PRO A 143 7.66 8.42 -18.92
CA PRO A 143 7.45 7.80 -17.61
C PRO A 143 7.25 6.29 -17.67
N GLN A 144 6.55 5.79 -18.70
CA GLN A 144 6.32 4.35 -18.88
C GLN A 144 7.61 3.57 -19.17
N ILE A 145 8.49 4.13 -20.01
CA ILE A 145 9.76 3.51 -20.36
C ILE A 145 10.67 3.47 -19.14
N VAL A 146 10.81 4.60 -18.44
CA VAL A 146 11.73 4.74 -17.32
C VAL A 146 11.26 3.94 -16.09
N ALA A 147 9.96 3.80 -15.87
CA ALA A 147 9.40 3.07 -14.72
C ALA A 147 9.35 1.54 -14.90
N THR A 148 9.43 1.03 -16.14
CA THR A 148 9.24 -0.40 -16.42
C THR A 148 10.58 -1.07 -16.74
N PRO A 149 11.05 -2.06 -15.95
CA PRO A 149 12.35 -2.72 -16.17
C PRO A 149 12.53 -3.28 -17.59
N ALA A 150 11.49 -3.90 -18.16
CA ALA A 150 11.56 -4.48 -19.50
C ALA A 150 11.69 -3.42 -20.61
N LEU A 151 10.99 -2.28 -20.48
CA LEU A 151 11.01 -1.23 -21.50
C LEU A 151 12.32 -0.43 -21.45
N ILE A 152 12.85 -0.14 -20.26
CA ILE A 152 14.14 0.53 -20.14
C ILE A 152 15.27 -0.36 -20.65
N ALA A 153 15.26 -1.67 -20.37
CA ALA A 153 16.24 -2.61 -20.90
C ALA A 153 16.19 -2.69 -22.44
N ALA A 154 14.99 -2.73 -23.03
CA ALA A 154 14.81 -2.69 -24.48
C ALA A 154 15.30 -1.37 -25.11
N TRP A 155 15.07 -0.23 -24.43
CA TRP A 155 15.57 1.06 -24.88
C TRP A 155 17.11 1.12 -24.84
N ILE A 156 17.74 0.68 -23.74
CA ILE A 156 19.21 0.66 -23.64
C ILE A 156 19.78 -0.30 -24.68
N SER A 157 19.15 -1.46 -24.92
CA SER A 157 19.62 -2.41 -25.93
C SER A 157 19.59 -1.82 -27.33
N LYS A 158 18.53 -1.07 -27.67
CA LYS A 158 18.39 -0.39 -28.96
C LYS A 158 19.47 0.68 -29.18
N VAL A 159 19.83 1.39 -28.11
CA VAL A 159 20.79 2.52 -28.19
C VAL A 159 22.24 2.03 -28.13
N SER A 160 22.51 0.98 -27.36
CA SER A 160 23.87 0.48 -27.12
C SER A 160 24.32 -0.62 -28.09
N ASP A 161 23.40 -1.23 -28.85
CA ASP A 161 23.63 -2.46 -29.64
C ASP A 161 24.08 -3.66 -28.79
N ILE A 162 23.87 -3.58 -27.46
CA ILE A 162 24.17 -4.64 -26.49
C ILE A 162 22.84 -5.25 -26.05
N ASN A 163 22.69 -6.57 -26.12
CA ASN A 163 21.46 -7.22 -25.67
C ASN A 163 21.38 -7.23 -24.12
N ILE A 164 20.54 -6.36 -23.56
CA ILE A 164 20.33 -6.22 -22.12
C ILE A 164 18.93 -6.74 -21.76
N GLU A 165 18.88 -7.70 -20.83
CA GLU A 165 17.64 -8.26 -20.31
C GLU A 165 17.36 -7.74 -18.90
N ALA A 166 16.08 -7.52 -18.58
CA ALA A 166 15.64 -7.16 -17.23
C ALA A 166 15.25 -8.41 -16.43
N ALA A 167 15.45 -8.39 -15.12
CA ALA A 167 14.99 -9.47 -14.25
C ALA A 167 13.47 -9.37 -14.04
N VAL A 168 12.73 -10.39 -14.51
CA VAL A 168 11.29 -10.50 -14.26
C VAL A 168 11.04 -10.74 -12.77
N SER A 169 10.57 -9.73 -12.04
CA SER A 169 10.04 -9.92 -10.70
C SER A 169 8.72 -10.67 -10.79
N ARG A 170 8.67 -11.89 -10.28
CA ARG A 170 7.41 -12.62 -10.09
C ARG A 170 6.69 -12.04 -8.88
N ASP A 171 5.64 -11.26 -9.12
CA ASP A 171 4.84 -10.66 -8.06
C ASP A 171 3.97 -11.72 -7.36
N PHE A 172 4.50 -12.31 -6.29
CA PHE A 172 3.76 -13.25 -5.44
C PHE A 172 2.65 -12.58 -4.59
N SER A 173 2.53 -11.26 -4.66
CA SER A 173 1.53 -10.45 -3.94
C SER A 173 0.09 -10.87 -4.23
N ILE A 174 -0.18 -11.43 -5.41
CA ILE A 174 -1.52 -11.93 -5.79
C ILE A 174 -1.76 -13.36 -5.27
N LEU A 175 -0.71 -14.15 -5.05
CA LEU A 175 -0.82 -15.54 -4.60
C LEU A 175 -1.25 -15.63 -3.13
N LEU A 176 -0.75 -14.72 -2.30
CA LEU A 176 -1.01 -14.68 -0.86
C LEU A 176 -2.50 -14.49 -0.50
N PRO A 177 -3.22 -13.49 -1.03
CA PRO A 177 -4.64 -13.31 -0.71
C PRO A 177 -5.48 -14.49 -1.20
N ILE A 178 -5.14 -15.10 -2.34
CA ILE A 178 -5.83 -16.29 -2.85
C ILE A 178 -5.65 -17.46 -1.89
N ALA A 179 -4.43 -17.70 -1.40
CA ALA A 179 -4.15 -18.74 -0.41
C ALA A 179 -4.92 -18.53 0.90
N CYS A 180 -5.01 -17.29 1.39
CA CYS A 180 -5.77 -16.94 2.59
C CYS A 180 -7.27 -17.23 2.43
N VAL A 181 -7.88 -16.89 1.30
CA VAL A 181 -9.30 -17.16 1.03
C VAL A 181 -9.57 -18.66 0.98
N LEU A 182 -8.70 -19.43 0.32
CA LEU A 182 -8.84 -20.89 0.25
C LEU A 182 -8.72 -21.54 1.62
N LEU A 183 -7.76 -21.09 2.45
CA LEU A 183 -7.62 -21.52 3.85
C LEU A 183 -8.86 -21.19 4.67
N PHE A 184 -9.38 -19.99 4.55
CA PHE A 184 -10.59 -19.56 5.25
C PHE A 184 -11.79 -20.45 4.89
N CYS A 185 -12.01 -20.71 3.60
CA CYS A 185 -13.05 -21.62 3.13
C CYS A 185 -12.87 -23.07 3.63
N ALA A 186 -11.63 -23.56 3.68
CA ALA A 186 -11.32 -24.90 4.20
C ALA A 186 -11.60 -25.00 5.71
N VAL A 187 -11.27 -23.97 6.47
CA VAL A 187 -11.55 -23.88 7.91
C VAL A 187 -13.06 -23.83 8.17
N LEU A 188 -13.81 -23.02 7.42
CA LEU A 188 -15.27 -22.95 7.54
C LEU A 188 -15.95 -24.29 7.26
N LYS A 189 -15.44 -25.09 6.32
CA LYS A 189 -15.96 -26.45 6.05
C LYS A 189 -15.85 -27.41 7.24
N LYS A 190 -14.86 -27.21 8.12
CA LYS A 190 -14.60 -28.06 9.30
C LYS A 190 -15.61 -27.81 10.43
N PHE A 191 -16.20 -26.61 10.49
CA PHE A 191 -17.18 -26.27 11.51
C PHE A 191 -18.56 -26.84 11.17
N ALA A 192 -18.85 -28.03 11.69
CA ALA A 192 -20.13 -28.73 11.49
C ALA A 192 -21.36 -27.90 11.91
N TRP A 193 -21.21 -26.99 12.88
CA TRP A 193 -22.30 -26.14 13.35
C TRP A 193 -22.75 -25.10 12.31
N LEU A 194 -21.86 -24.57 11.47
CA LEU A 194 -22.21 -23.68 10.36
C LEU A 194 -23.04 -24.37 9.27
N ARG A 195 -23.03 -25.70 9.22
CA ARG A 195 -23.88 -26.48 8.30
C ARG A 195 -25.31 -26.64 8.83
N ASN A 196 -25.56 -26.39 10.12
CA ASN A 196 -26.88 -26.55 10.69
C ASN A 196 -27.78 -25.38 10.28
N THR A 197 -28.75 -25.64 9.40
CA THR A 197 -29.71 -24.64 8.91
C THR A 197 -30.43 -23.92 10.04
N LYS A 198 -30.72 -24.61 11.17
CA LYS A 198 -31.38 -23.99 12.33
C LYS A 198 -30.48 -22.99 13.03
N PHE A 199 -29.18 -23.29 13.08
CA PHE A 199 -28.22 -22.38 13.67
C PHE A 199 -28.04 -21.14 12.77
N ILE A 200 -27.87 -21.34 11.47
CA ILE A 200 -27.79 -20.22 10.51
C ILE A 200 -29.06 -19.37 10.55
N ALA A 201 -30.24 -19.99 10.62
CA ALA A 201 -31.50 -19.26 10.76
C ALA A 201 -31.56 -18.44 12.06
N SER A 202 -31.08 -18.99 13.19
CA SER A 202 -30.98 -18.25 14.46
C SER A 202 -30.02 -17.06 14.36
N LEU A 203 -28.90 -17.22 13.66
CA LEU A 203 -27.92 -16.16 13.46
C LEU A 203 -28.48 -15.05 12.57
N CYS A 204 -29.15 -15.40 11.47
CA CYS A 204 -29.85 -14.44 10.62
C CYS A 204 -30.95 -13.69 11.38
N LEU A 205 -31.75 -14.38 12.20
CA LEU A 205 -32.78 -13.74 13.00
C LEU A 205 -32.18 -12.76 14.03
N THR A 206 -31.10 -13.15 14.70
CA THR A 206 -30.38 -12.28 15.64
C THR A 206 -29.83 -11.04 14.94
N PHE A 207 -29.28 -11.20 13.74
CA PHE A 207 -28.81 -10.08 12.92
C PHE A 207 -29.94 -9.12 12.55
N ILE A 208 -31.09 -9.64 12.09
CA ILE A 208 -32.26 -8.81 11.75
C ILE A 208 -32.75 -8.05 12.99
N CYS A 209 -32.93 -8.72 14.14
CA CYS A 209 -33.35 -8.07 15.37
C CYS A 209 -32.37 -6.98 15.83
N SER A 210 -31.06 -7.24 15.70
CA SER A 210 -30.00 -6.27 15.99
C SER A 210 -30.10 -5.03 15.09
N MET A 211 -30.26 -5.21 13.78
CA MET A 211 -30.40 -4.09 12.84
C MET A 211 -31.68 -3.29 13.07
N CYS A 212 -32.80 -3.94 13.41
CA CYS A 212 -34.06 -3.25 13.71
C CYS A 212 -34.08 -2.54 15.07
N SER A 213 -33.13 -2.81 15.98
CA SER A 213 -33.09 -2.22 17.33
C SER A 213 -32.55 -0.79 17.40
N GLY A 214 -32.05 -0.24 16.29
CA GLY A 214 -31.39 1.07 16.23
C GLY A 214 -29.88 1.02 16.45
N LEU A 215 -29.26 -0.17 16.53
CA LEU A 215 -27.82 -0.32 16.75
C LEU A 215 -26.96 0.45 15.72
N MET A 216 -27.39 0.49 14.46
CA MET A 216 -26.66 1.24 13.42
C MET A 216 -26.62 2.74 13.70
N TRP A 217 -27.71 3.31 14.20
CA TRP A 217 -27.76 4.73 14.58
C TRP A 217 -26.81 5.02 15.75
N VAL A 218 -26.76 4.14 16.75
CA VAL A 218 -25.83 4.24 17.89
C VAL A 218 -24.37 4.22 17.43
N VAL A 219 -24.03 3.31 16.52
CA VAL A 219 -22.67 3.18 15.98
C VAL A 219 -22.27 4.41 15.17
N ILE A 220 -23.14 4.91 14.28
CA ILE A 220 -22.85 6.09 13.44
C ILE A 220 -22.65 7.34 14.31
N ASN A 221 -23.49 7.54 15.32
CA ASN A 221 -23.43 8.71 16.18
C ASN A 221 -22.46 8.55 17.36
N SER A 222 -21.75 7.42 17.46
CA SER A 222 -20.78 7.12 18.52
C SER A 222 -21.33 7.31 19.94
N MET A 223 -22.60 6.92 20.15
CA MET A 223 -23.27 7.10 21.44
C MET A 223 -22.70 6.15 22.51
N PRO A 224 -22.48 6.58 23.77
CA PRO A 224 -21.97 5.71 24.82
C PRO A 224 -22.96 4.58 25.17
N PHE A 225 -22.42 3.52 25.79
CA PHE A 225 -23.23 2.38 26.22
C PHE A 225 -24.17 2.72 27.39
N VAL A 226 -23.67 3.51 28.35
CA VAL A 226 -24.40 4.09 29.49
C VAL A 226 -23.83 5.49 29.75
N ALA A 227 -24.62 6.38 30.34
CA ALA A 227 -24.14 7.71 30.75
C ALA A 227 -24.20 7.88 32.27
N LEU A 228 -23.38 8.78 32.80
CA LEU A 228 -23.50 9.25 34.18
C LEU A 228 -24.13 10.64 34.19
N GLN A 229 -25.18 10.81 34.99
CA GLN A 229 -25.83 12.08 35.27
C GLN A 229 -25.83 12.28 36.79
N ASP A 230 -25.25 13.39 37.27
CA ASP A 230 -25.18 13.74 38.70
C ASP A 230 -24.62 12.62 39.60
N GLY A 231 -23.60 11.92 39.10
CA GLY A 231 -22.95 10.81 39.81
C GLY A 231 -23.75 9.50 39.84
N LYS A 232 -24.92 9.44 39.18
CA LYS A 232 -25.74 8.23 39.03
C LYS A 232 -25.65 7.69 37.61
N VAL A 233 -25.61 6.36 37.48
CA VAL A 233 -25.65 5.70 36.16
C VAL A 233 -27.06 5.76 35.62
N VAL A 234 -27.22 6.33 34.44
CA VAL A 234 -28.49 6.43 33.71
C VAL A 234 -28.46 5.43 32.55
N TYR A 235 -29.44 4.53 32.54
CA TYR A 235 -29.60 3.49 31.51
C TYR A 235 -30.52 3.90 30.36
N PHE A 236 -31.37 4.91 30.56
CA PHE A 236 -32.34 5.37 29.56
C PHE A 236 -32.05 6.78 29.10
N TYR A 237 -32.04 7.01 27.79
CA TYR A 237 -31.85 8.35 27.26
C TYR A 237 -33.18 9.12 27.36
N PRO A 238 -33.20 10.33 27.96
CA PRO A 238 -34.44 11.06 28.24
C PRO A 238 -35.14 11.61 27.00
N GLU A 239 -34.43 11.79 25.87
CA GLU A 239 -35.05 12.27 24.63
C GLU A 239 -35.41 11.13 23.66
N ASN A 240 -36.51 11.32 22.93
CA ASN A 240 -36.99 10.37 21.91
C ASN A 240 -36.07 10.22 20.69
N ARG A 241 -35.21 11.20 20.42
CA ARG A 241 -34.39 11.24 19.20
C ARG A 241 -33.06 10.49 19.32
N ALA A 242 -32.69 10.09 20.53
CA ALA A 242 -31.43 9.43 20.80
C ALA A 242 -31.61 8.20 21.68
N GLN A 243 -30.64 7.28 21.60
CA GLN A 243 -30.71 5.98 22.23
C GLN A 243 -29.33 5.53 22.69
N PHE A 244 -29.22 4.96 23.89
CA PHE A 244 -27.98 4.36 24.39
C PHE A 244 -27.75 2.94 23.86
N GLY A 245 -26.50 2.49 23.89
CA GLY A 245 -26.15 1.11 23.52
C GLY A 245 -26.87 0.05 24.37
N CYS A 246 -27.06 0.30 25.67
CA CYS A 246 -27.80 -0.62 26.54
C CYS A 246 -29.29 -0.72 26.18
N GLU A 247 -29.92 0.37 25.72
CA GLU A 247 -31.30 0.36 25.26
C GLU A 247 -31.47 -0.48 24.00
N CYS A 248 -30.51 -0.47 23.07
CA CYS A 248 -30.54 -1.34 21.89
C CYS A 248 -30.58 -2.82 22.28
N LEU A 249 -29.75 -3.25 23.24
CA LEU A 249 -29.74 -4.65 23.69
C LEU A 249 -31.09 -5.07 24.32
N LEU A 250 -31.72 -4.16 25.06
CA LEU A 250 -33.03 -4.38 25.66
C LEU A 250 -34.12 -4.50 24.58
N ILE A 251 -34.09 -3.68 23.53
CA ILE A 251 -35.01 -3.81 22.39
C ILE A 251 -34.78 -5.13 21.63
N VAL A 252 -33.52 -5.54 21.42
CA VAL A 252 -33.20 -6.84 20.82
C VAL A 252 -33.81 -7.98 21.64
N LEU A 253 -33.74 -7.90 22.97
CA LEU A 253 -34.33 -8.89 23.86
C LEU A 253 -35.85 -8.97 23.68
N PHE A 254 -36.55 -7.84 23.60
CA PHE A 254 -38.00 -7.83 23.36
C PHE A 254 -38.38 -8.43 22.01
N TYR A 255 -37.66 -8.08 20.94
CA TYR A 255 -37.86 -8.71 19.64
C TYR A 255 -37.59 -10.22 19.68
N ALA A 256 -36.57 -10.66 20.41
CA ALA A 256 -36.27 -12.08 20.60
C ALA A 256 -37.38 -12.80 21.38
N MET A 257 -37.97 -12.18 22.41
CA MET A 257 -39.10 -12.74 23.15
C MET A 257 -40.34 -12.89 22.26
N ILE A 258 -40.71 -11.86 21.52
CA ILE A 258 -41.90 -11.87 20.64
C ILE A 258 -41.71 -12.91 19.51
N SER A 259 -40.60 -12.80 18.77
CA SER A 259 -40.32 -13.72 17.66
C SER A 259 -40.11 -15.16 18.15
N GLY A 260 -39.40 -15.35 19.25
CA GLY A 260 -39.19 -16.66 19.89
C GLY A 260 -40.48 -17.30 20.36
N GLY A 261 -41.39 -16.52 20.97
CA GLY A 261 -42.73 -16.97 21.37
C GLY A 261 -43.56 -17.44 20.17
N LEU A 262 -43.57 -16.67 19.08
CA LEU A 262 -44.28 -17.02 17.84
C LEU A 262 -43.69 -18.28 17.16
N ILE A 263 -42.37 -18.39 17.09
CA ILE A 263 -41.69 -19.57 16.54
C ILE A 263 -41.97 -20.81 17.42
N PHE A 264 -42.01 -20.65 18.74
CA PHE A 264 -42.34 -21.73 19.67
C PHE A 264 -43.79 -22.21 19.49
N LEU A 265 -44.74 -21.29 19.35
CA LEU A 265 -46.15 -21.59 19.09
C LEU A 265 -46.34 -22.37 17.78
N THR A 266 -45.71 -21.93 16.70
CA THR A 266 -45.88 -22.54 15.37
C THR A 266 -45.16 -23.89 15.24
N THR A 267 -43.92 -24.00 15.71
CA THR A 267 -43.07 -25.16 15.42
C THR A 267 -43.05 -26.23 16.52
N LYS A 268 -43.16 -25.84 17.79
CA LYS A 268 -43.01 -26.75 18.94
C LYS A 268 -44.35 -27.16 19.54
N CYS A 269 -45.32 -26.25 19.61
CA CYS A 269 -46.63 -26.58 20.19
C CYS A 269 -47.42 -27.54 19.29
N SER A 270 -47.35 -27.39 17.97
CA SER A 270 -48.03 -28.26 16.99
C SER A 270 -47.68 -29.75 17.13
N LYS A 271 -46.47 -30.08 17.58
CA LYS A 271 -46.00 -31.47 17.71
C LYS A 271 -46.67 -32.27 18.84
N PHE A 272 -47.26 -31.60 19.83
CA PHE A 272 -47.76 -32.23 21.05
C PHE A 272 -49.30 -32.26 21.12
N ARG A 273 -49.96 -32.04 19.97
CA ARG A 273 -51.44 -32.02 19.87
C ARG A 273 -52.12 -33.29 20.40
N LYS A 274 -51.41 -34.44 20.44
CA LYS A 274 -51.94 -35.70 20.98
C LYS A 274 -52.19 -35.68 22.50
N ASN A 275 -51.45 -34.88 23.27
CA ASN A 275 -51.63 -34.76 24.72
C ASN A 275 -52.18 -33.37 25.06
N THR A 276 -53.49 -33.30 25.33
CA THR A 276 -54.24 -32.05 25.53
C THR A 276 -53.67 -31.17 26.65
N PHE A 277 -53.25 -31.78 27.76
CA PHE A 277 -52.70 -31.03 28.90
C PHE A 277 -51.36 -30.37 28.56
N MET A 278 -50.42 -31.15 28.01
CA MET A 278 -49.10 -30.66 27.61
C MET A 278 -49.17 -29.65 26.46
N TYR A 279 -50.13 -29.82 25.55
CA TYR A 279 -50.40 -28.84 24.48
C TYR A 279 -50.86 -27.51 25.07
N SER A 280 -51.84 -27.53 25.98
CA SER A 280 -52.43 -26.33 26.57
C SER A 280 -51.41 -25.51 27.36
N ILE A 281 -50.58 -26.16 28.18
CA ILE A 281 -49.52 -25.48 28.93
C ILE A 281 -48.52 -24.80 28.00
N ARG A 282 -48.10 -25.47 26.92
CA ARG A 282 -47.09 -24.90 26.00
C ARG A 282 -47.66 -23.75 25.17
N VAL A 283 -48.93 -23.84 24.77
CA VAL A 283 -49.60 -22.72 24.12
C VAL A 283 -49.68 -21.53 25.08
N LEU A 284 -50.06 -21.75 26.35
CA LEU A 284 -50.12 -20.70 27.36
C LEU A 284 -48.74 -20.04 27.57
N VAL A 285 -47.68 -20.84 27.68
CA VAL A 285 -46.30 -20.34 27.81
C VAL A 285 -45.86 -19.54 26.58
N GLY A 286 -46.12 -20.05 25.37
CA GLY A 286 -45.74 -19.37 24.13
C GLY A 286 -46.47 -18.04 23.92
N VAL A 287 -47.78 -18.01 24.19
CA VAL A 287 -48.58 -16.78 24.15
C VAL A 287 -48.12 -15.83 25.26
N GLY A 288 -47.91 -16.33 26.48
CA GLY A 288 -47.44 -15.54 27.61
C GLY A 288 -46.13 -14.83 27.31
N VAL A 289 -45.11 -15.53 26.79
CA VAL A 289 -43.82 -14.91 26.43
C VAL A 289 -43.97 -13.85 25.35
N ALA A 290 -44.78 -14.09 24.31
CA ALA A 290 -44.99 -13.13 23.24
C ALA A 290 -45.74 -11.87 23.72
N VAL A 291 -46.79 -12.05 24.51
CA VAL A 291 -47.59 -10.94 25.08
C VAL A 291 -46.77 -10.14 26.08
N LEU A 292 -45.99 -10.80 26.95
CA LEU A 292 -45.09 -10.12 27.88
C LEU A 292 -44.03 -9.30 27.13
N GLY A 293 -43.41 -9.88 26.10
CA GLY A 293 -42.43 -9.17 25.27
C GLY A 293 -43.02 -7.93 24.59
N PHE A 294 -44.24 -8.04 24.05
CA PHE A 294 -44.95 -6.90 23.45
C PHE A 294 -45.32 -5.84 24.49
N ASN A 295 -45.80 -6.24 25.66
CA ASN A 295 -46.14 -5.31 26.72
C ASN A 295 -44.91 -4.54 27.21
N GLN A 296 -43.79 -5.22 27.44
CA GLN A 296 -42.54 -4.59 27.86
C GLN A 296 -41.97 -3.63 26.80
N MET A 297 -42.11 -3.98 25.52
CA MET A 297 -41.79 -3.07 24.43
C MET A 297 -42.68 -1.82 24.47
N ALA A 298 -43.98 -1.97 24.62
CA ALA A 298 -44.91 -0.85 24.70
C ALA A 298 -44.65 0.05 25.92
N GLU A 299 -44.31 -0.53 27.08
CA GLU A 299 -43.93 0.20 28.29
C GLU A 299 -42.66 1.03 28.07
N TYR A 300 -41.62 0.45 27.43
CA TYR A 300 -40.43 1.20 27.03
C TYR A 300 -40.76 2.39 26.12
N TYR A 301 -41.67 2.20 25.14
CA TYR A 301 -42.11 3.31 24.29
C TYR A 301 -42.90 4.36 25.06
N THR A 302 -43.73 3.97 26.02
CA THR A 302 -44.44 4.92 26.89
C THR A 302 -43.48 5.74 27.74
N LEU A 303 -42.42 5.10 28.28
CA LEU A 303 -41.38 5.80 29.05
C LEU A 303 -40.65 6.86 28.21
N LYS A 304 -40.36 6.56 26.93
CA LYS A 304 -39.68 7.51 26.03
C LYS A 304 -40.62 8.58 25.45
N ALA A 305 -41.78 8.17 24.95
CA ALA A 305 -42.76 9.06 24.32
C ALA A 305 -43.57 9.89 25.32
N GLY A 306 -43.56 9.53 26.61
CA GLY A 306 -44.32 10.16 27.68
C GLY A 306 -45.79 9.75 27.73
N TYR A 307 -46.37 9.29 26.62
CA TYR A 307 -47.75 8.83 26.55
C TYR A 307 -47.97 7.86 25.39
N LEU A 308 -48.67 6.75 25.67
CA LEU A 308 -49.17 5.83 24.65
C LEU A 308 -50.67 5.59 24.87
N PRO A 309 -51.56 5.99 23.93
CA PRO A 309 -52.99 5.79 24.10
C PRO A 309 -53.30 4.29 24.11
N PHE A 310 -54.15 3.87 25.06
CA PHE A 310 -54.63 2.48 25.22
C PHE A 310 -53.57 1.44 25.64
N HIS A 311 -52.45 1.86 26.23
CA HIS A 311 -51.49 0.94 26.86
C HIS A 311 -51.92 0.60 28.30
N PHE A 312 -52.03 -0.69 28.60
CA PHE A 312 -52.20 -1.20 29.96
C PHE A 312 -50.94 -1.95 30.35
N SER A 313 -50.23 -1.45 31.36
CA SER A 313 -49.08 -2.18 31.92
C SER A 313 -49.57 -3.41 32.69
N PHE A 314 -49.07 -4.59 32.33
CA PHE A 314 -49.25 -5.81 33.12
C PHE A 314 -48.31 -5.90 34.34
N LEU A 315 -47.38 -4.95 34.48
CA LEU A 315 -46.40 -4.84 35.56
C LEU A 315 -46.57 -3.52 36.32
#